data_AF-A0AAW9B856-F1
#
_entry.id   AF-A0AAW9B856-F1
#
_cell.length_a   1.000
_cell.length_b   1.000
_cell.length_c   1.000
_cell.angle_alpha   90.00
_cell.angle_beta   90.00
_cell.angle_gamma   90.00
#
_symmetry.space_group_name_H-M   'P 1'
#
loop_
_entity.id
_entity.type
_entity.pdbx_description
1 polymer ?
#
loop_
_entity_poly.entity_id
_entity_poly.type
_entity_poly.pdbx_seq_one_letter_code
_entity_poly.pdbx_strand_id
1 'polypeptide(L)'
;THYMSASEVYWLMRREDKNWAGGYDEPGRETYVSFVDKQYQLFSPESRDNWLMYVEAECCNRNLPQKIPFGGGLPKVQLPNVDDNFKSIRCLTSLSETLRPEMDESTRWQLTKLLTLNHFTEADGLATLKQTLNLYAFAGTAETKAVIDALVKLEFEHTTGRVSQKGKVGFAHG
;
A
#
# COMPACT_ATOMS: atom_id res chain seq x y z
N THR A 1 41.42 -3.84 -18.96
CA THR A 1 39.95 -3.95 -19.12
C THR A 1 39.36 -4.08 -17.74
N HIS A 2 39.02 -2.95 -17.12
CA HIS A 2 38.44 -2.94 -15.77
C HIS A 2 37.02 -3.52 -15.84
N TYR A 3 36.84 -4.75 -15.38
CA TYR A 3 35.54 -5.18 -14.92
C TYR A 3 35.15 -4.24 -13.78
N MET A 4 34.19 -3.34 -14.00
CA MET A 4 33.50 -2.69 -12.89
C MET A 4 33.00 -3.82 -11.99
N SER A 5 33.39 -3.82 -10.71
CA SER A 5 32.84 -4.78 -9.77
C SER A 5 31.32 -4.65 -9.80
N ALA A 6 30.58 -5.76 -9.76
CA ALA A 6 29.13 -5.81 -9.94
C ALA A 6 28.29 -5.02 -8.90
N SER A 7 28.92 -4.16 -8.10
CA SER A 7 28.39 -3.52 -6.90
C SER A 7 28.77 -2.04 -6.78
N GLU A 8 28.69 -1.26 -7.87
CA GLU A 8 28.89 0.20 -7.81
C GLU A 8 27.74 1.03 -8.38
N VAL A 9 26.72 0.39 -8.94
CA VAL A 9 25.51 1.06 -9.45
C VAL A 9 24.30 0.59 -8.67
N TYR A 10 23.59 1.54 -8.08
CA TYR A 10 22.33 1.37 -7.38
C TYR A 10 21.23 2.07 -8.19
N TRP A 11 19.98 1.78 -7.84
CA TRP A 11 18.84 2.50 -8.40
C TRP A 11 17.95 3.03 -7.29
N LEU A 12 17.31 4.15 -7.59
CA LEU A 12 16.30 4.79 -6.77
C LEU A 12 15.03 4.88 -7.58
N MET A 13 13.90 4.68 -6.91
CA MET A 13 12.58 4.85 -7.50
C MET A 13 11.87 5.98 -6.78
N ARG A 14 11.25 6.86 -7.56
CA ARG A 14 10.28 7.84 -7.05
C ARG A 14 8.98 7.72 -7.81
N ARG A 15 7.88 7.93 -7.10
CA ARG A 15 6.55 8.02 -7.69
C ARG A 15 6.10 9.48 -7.69
N GLU A 16 5.46 9.90 -8.76
CA GLU A 16 4.87 11.23 -8.87
C GLU A 16 3.40 11.11 -9.24
N ASP A 17 2.56 11.93 -8.60
CA ASP A 17 1.19 12.09 -9.04
C ASP A 17 1.14 12.91 -10.34
N LYS A 18 0.33 12.46 -11.29
CA LYS A 18 0.13 13.06 -12.61
C LYS A 18 -1.34 13.07 -12.93
N ASN A 19 -1.83 14.21 -13.41
CA ASN A 19 -3.23 14.36 -13.81
C ASN A 19 -3.46 14.07 -15.30
N TRP A 20 -2.41 13.95 -16.11
CA TRP A 20 -2.55 13.78 -17.55
C TRP A 20 -1.94 12.46 -18.02
N ALA A 21 -2.65 11.71 -18.85
CA ALA A 21 -2.07 10.65 -19.66
C ALA A 21 -2.93 10.37 -20.89
N GLY A 22 -2.30 9.92 -21.98
CA GLY A 22 -3.02 9.56 -23.20
C GLY A 22 -3.74 10.73 -23.89
N GLY A 23 -3.42 11.98 -23.55
CA GLY A 23 -4.03 13.16 -24.15
C GLY A 23 -5.31 13.66 -23.47
N TYR A 24 -5.62 13.18 -22.27
CA TYR A 24 -6.78 13.61 -21.48
C TYR A 24 -6.48 13.63 -19.98
N ASP A 25 -7.39 14.23 -19.22
CA ASP A 25 -7.36 14.26 -17.75
C ASP A 25 -7.64 12.85 -17.20
N GLU A 26 -6.61 12.26 -16.63
CA GLU A 26 -6.55 10.88 -16.19
C GLU A 26 -5.60 10.84 -14.98
N PRO A 27 -6.07 11.02 -13.74
CA PRO A 27 -5.19 11.08 -12.59
C PRO A 27 -4.56 9.72 -12.26
N GLY A 28 -3.27 9.71 -11.99
CA GLY A 28 -2.60 8.55 -11.43
C GLY A 28 -1.15 8.79 -11.09
N ARG A 29 -0.39 7.69 -11.02
CA ARG A 29 1.03 7.73 -10.64
C ARG A 29 1.93 7.30 -11.76
N GLU A 30 3.04 8.00 -11.88
CA GLU A 30 4.16 7.58 -12.71
C GLU A 30 5.34 7.21 -11.83
N THR A 31 6.11 6.24 -12.30
CA THR A 31 7.33 5.77 -11.62
C THR A 31 8.53 6.21 -12.44
N TYR A 32 9.45 6.89 -11.77
CA TYR A 32 10.73 7.30 -12.34
C TYR A 32 11.84 6.52 -11.64
N VAL A 33 12.72 5.94 -12.45
CA VAL A 33 13.89 5.20 -11.97
C VAL A 33 15.14 6.00 -12.31
N SER A 34 15.98 6.23 -11.30
CA SER A 34 17.28 6.89 -11.45
C SER A 34 18.37 5.94 -11.01
N PHE A 35 19.51 5.97 -11.70
CA PHE A 35 20.68 5.16 -11.35
C PHE A 35 21.70 6.05 -10.66
N VAL A 36 22.29 5.56 -9.57
CA VAL A 36 23.24 6.31 -8.75
C VAL A 36 24.43 5.45 -8.37
N ASP A 37 25.56 6.08 -8.06
CA ASP A 37 26.70 5.39 -7.47
C ASP A 37 26.59 5.29 -5.93
N LYS A 38 27.59 4.67 -5.30
CA LYS A 38 27.71 4.57 -3.82
C LYS A 38 27.89 5.93 -3.11
N GLN A 39 28.20 7.00 -3.85
CA GLN A 39 28.26 8.39 -3.36
C GLN A 39 26.95 9.15 -3.63
N TYR A 40 25.88 8.45 -4.04
CA TYR A 40 24.58 9.02 -4.42
C TYR A 40 24.63 10.03 -5.58
N GLN A 41 25.70 10.00 -6.39
CA GLN A 41 25.76 10.80 -7.60
C GLN A 41 25.02 10.10 -8.73
N LEU A 42 24.36 10.86 -9.59
CA LEU A 42 23.69 10.31 -10.77
C LEU A 42 24.71 9.55 -11.62
N PHE A 43 24.41 8.29 -11.87
CA PHE A 43 25.24 7.44 -12.71
C PHE A 43 25.23 7.98 -14.13
N SER A 44 26.40 8.42 -14.60
CA SER A 44 26.61 8.90 -15.96
C SER A 44 27.62 7.97 -16.64
N PRO A 45 27.19 7.00 -17.44
CA PRO A 45 28.12 6.11 -18.13
C PRO A 45 29.04 6.90 -19.05
N GLU A 46 30.33 6.56 -19.07
CA GLU A 46 31.35 7.25 -19.87
C GLU A 46 31.10 7.16 -21.39
N SER A 47 30.36 6.13 -21.83
CA SER A 47 29.90 6.00 -23.22
C SER A 47 28.38 5.84 -23.26
N ARG A 48 27.72 6.61 -24.13
CA ARG A 48 26.25 6.57 -24.30
C ARG A 48 25.76 5.33 -25.04
N ASP A 49 26.65 4.64 -25.76
CA ASP A 49 26.25 3.73 -26.84
C ASP A 49 26.20 2.24 -26.43
N ASN A 50 26.64 1.87 -25.23
CA ASN A 50 26.78 0.45 -24.85
C ASN A 50 26.25 0.11 -23.46
N TRP A 51 25.00 0.48 -23.16
CA TRP A 51 24.34 0.00 -21.95
C TRP A 51 22.97 -0.57 -22.29
N LEU A 52 22.68 -1.72 -21.69
CA LEU A 52 21.42 -2.42 -21.82
C LEU A 52 20.83 -2.59 -20.43
N MET A 53 19.58 -2.16 -20.26
CA MET A 53 18.83 -2.34 -19.04
C MET A 53 17.72 -3.34 -19.30
N TYR A 54 17.68 -4.38 -18.47
CA TYR A 54 16.52 -5.25 -18.37
C TYR A 54 15.68 -4.80 -17.18
N VAL A 55 14.40 -4.56 -17.42
CA VAL A 55 13.43 -4.15 -16.40
C VAL A 55 12.33 -5.17 -16.35
N GLU A 56 12.14 -5.76 -15.18
CA GLU A 56 10.96 -6.52 -14.83
C GLU A 56 10.10 -5.65 -13.91
N ALA A 57 8.85 -5.41 -14.29
CA ALA A 57 7.95 -4.52 -13.58
C ALA A 57 6.54 -5.09 -13.52
N GLU A 58 5.92 -4.95 -12.35
CA GLU A 58 4.49 -5.18 -12.18
C GLU A 58 3.73 -3.87 -12.40
N CYS A 59 2.81 -3.89 -13.36
CA CYS A 59 2.06 -2.71 -13.78
C CYS A 59 0.57 -2.93 -13.56
N CYS A 60 -0.15 -1.83 -13.29
CA CYS A 60 -1.62 -1.82 -13.22
C CYS A 60 -2.20 -0.77 -14.17
N ASN A 61 -3.43 -0.97 -14.64
CA ASN A 61 -4.08 -0.14 -15.64
C ASN A 61 -4.72 1.13 -15.08
N ARG A 62 -3.98 1.94 -14.29
CA ARG A 62 -4.45 3.21 -13.68
C ARG A 62 -5.93 3.12 -13.27
N ASN A 63 -6.82 3.97 -13.78
CA ASN A 63 -8.25 3.99 -13.44
C ASN A 63 -9.11 3.11 -14.35
N LEU A 64 -8.54 2.30 -15.23
CA LEU A 64 -9.33 1.43 -16.10
C LEU A 64 -10.26 0.48 -15.32
N PRO A 65 -9.86 -0.14 -14.19
CA PRO A 65 -10.73 -1.07 -13.47
C PRO A 65 -12.12 -0.50 -13.16
N GLN A 66 -12.21 0.72 -12.63
CA GLN A 66 -13.49 1.38 -12.32
C GLN A 66 -14.32 1.76 -13.55
N LYS A 67 -13.68 1.89 -14.73
CA LYS A 67 -14.36 2.22 -16.00
C LYS A 67 -14.91 0.97 -16.70
N ILE A 68 -14.59 -0.22 -16.22
CA ILE A 68 -15.08 -1.47 -16.81
C ILE A 68 -16.57 -1.61 -16.50
N PRO A 69 -17.45 -1.79 -17.52
CA PRO A 69 -18.87 -1.96 -17.29
C PRO A 69 -19.17 -3.17 -16.41
N PHE A 70 -20.11 -3.00 -15.48
CA PHE A 70 -20.57 -4.04 -14.57
C PHE A 70 -22.08 -4.25 -14.69
N GLY A 71 -22.52 -5.51 -14.57
CA GLY A 71 -23.93 -5.90 -14.71
C GLY A 71 -24.23 -6.49 -16.09
N GLY A 72 -25.39 -7.14 -16.23
CA GLY A 72 -25.80 -7.76 -17.50
C GLY A 72 -24.86 -8.88 -18.02
N GLY A 73 -24.05 -9.47 -17.14
CA GLY A 73 -23.02 -10.46 -17.52
C GLY A 73 -21.66 -9.85 -17.90
N LEU A 74 -21.44 -8.56 -17.63
CA LEU A 74 -20.16 -7.86 -17.79
C LEU A 74 -19.48 -7.62 -16.42
N PRO A 75 -18.13 -7.52 -16.40
CA PRO A 75 -17.23 -7.88 -17.50
C PRO A 75 -17.17 -9.39 -17.72
N LYS A 76 -16.81 -9.79 -18.95
CA LYS A 76 -16.49 -11.19 -19.25
C LYS A 76 -15.08 -11.47 -18.75
N VAL A 77 -14.94 -12.51 -17.93
CA VAL A 77 -13.65 -12.94 -17.37
C VAL A 77 -13.32 -14.31 -17.94
N GLN A 78 -12.08 -14.48 -18.39
CA GLN A 78 -11.52 -15.73 -18.86
C GLN A 78 -10.32 -16.09 -17.99
N LEU A 79 -10.19 -17.38 -17.63
CA LEU A 79 -9.04 -17.89 -16.88
C LEU A 79 -8.24 -18.81 -17.82
N PRO A 80 -7.15 -18.31 -18.44
CA PRO A 80 -6.47 -19.03 -19.51
C PRO A 80 -5.79 -20.35 -19.09
N ASN A 81 -5.62 -20.58 -17.78
CA ASN A 81 -4.97 -21.78 -17.24
C ASN A 81 -5.93 -22.65 -16.40
N VAL A 82 -7.24 -22.45 -16.52
CA VAL A 82 -8.24 -23.24 -15.78
C VAL A 82 -9.38 -23.63 -16.70
N ASP A 83 -9.28 -24.81 -17.31
CA ASP A 83 -10.19 -25.22 -18.39
C ASP A 83 -11.41 -26.03 -17.92
N ASP A 84 -11.42 -26.63 -16.72
CA ASP A 84 -12.29 -27.80 -16.52
C ASP A 84 -13.11 -27.92 -15.21
N ASN A 85 -13.35 -26.83 -14.46
CA ASN A 85 -14.04 -26.92 -13.16
C ASN A 85 -15.25 -25.98 -12.95
N PHE A 86 -15.72 -25.26 -13.98
CA PHE A 86 -16.87 -24.36 -13.84
C PHE A 86 -17.61 -24.11 -15.16
N LYS A 87 -18.93 -23.90 -15.08
CA LYS A 87 -19.80 -23.62 -16.24
C LYS A 87 -19.63 -22.19 -16.78
N SER A 88 -19.34 -21.23 -15.91
CA SER A 88 -19.21 -19.82 -16.27
C SER A 88 -18.53 -19.02 -15.16
N ILE A 89 -17.78 -17.98 -15.53
CA ILE A 89 -17.23 -16.99 -14.62
C ILE A 89 -18.02 -15.70 -14.76
N ARG A 90 -18.38 -15.08 -13.63
CA ARG A 90 -19.06 -13.78 -13.59
C ARG A 90 -18.55 -12.94 -12.43
N CYS A 91 -18.44 -11.64 -12.63
CA CYS A 91 -18.19 -10.70 -11.54
C CYS A 91 -19.46 -10.56 -10.69
N LEU A 92 -19.30 -10.64 -9.37
CA LEU A 92 -20.40 -10.45 -8.41
C LEU A 92 -20.53 -9.00 -7.93
N THR A 93 -19.47 -8.23 -8.08
CA THR A 93 -19.40 -6.81 -7.75
C THR A 93 -18.64 -6.07 -8.85
N SER A 94 -18.87 -4.77 -8.98
CA SER A 94 -18.06 -3.91 -9.83
C SER A 94 -16.61 -3.92 -9.36
N LEU A 95 -15.69 -3.72 -10.31
CA LEU A 95 -14.28 -3.54 -9.96
C LEU A 95 -14.12 -2.23 -9.19
N SER A 96 -13.27 -2.26 -8.16
CA SER A 96 -13.05 -1.10 -7.30
C SER A 96 -12.28 -0.01 -8.02
N GLU A 97 -12.43 1.22 -7.53
CA GLU A 97 -11.55 2.32 -7.88
C GLU A 97 -10.12 2.07 -7.39
N THR A 98 -9.16 2.68 -8.07
CA THR A 98 -7.76 2.64 -7.65
C THR A 98 -7.55 3.62 -6.50
N LEU A 99 -7.33 3.07 -5.30
CA LEU A 99 -6.97 3.87 -4.14
C LEU A 99 -5.53 4.38 -4.26
N ARG A 100 -5.35 5.68 -4.03
CA ARG A 100 -4.04 6.34 -4.05
C ARG A 100 -3.88 7.14 -2.75
N PRO A 101 -3.20 6.57 -1.74
CA PRO A 101 -2.86 7.30 -0.52
C PRO A 101 -2.00 8.50 -0.87
N GLU A 102 -2.20 9.65 -0.25
CA GLU A 102 -1.39 10.86 -0.50
C GLU A 102 0.12 10.56 -0.34
N MET A 103 0.96 11.28 -1.08
CA MET A 103 2.42 11.11 -1.06
C MET A 103 3.14 12.28 -0.37
N ASP A 104 2.40 13.02 0.44
CA ASP A 104 2.90 14.21 1.13
C ASP A 104 3.70 13.87 2.39
N GLU A 105 4.10 14.91 3.11
CA GLU A 105 4.80 14.76 4.39
C GLU A 105 3.92 14.17 5.50
N SER A 106 2.61 14.43 5.46
CA SER A 106 1.69 13.93 6.47
C SER A 106 1.69 12.40 6.52
N THR A 107 1.77 11.75 5.35
CA THR A 107 1.79 10.29 5.22
C THR A 107 3.00 9.64 5.91
N ARG A 108 4.15 10.33 5.97
CA ARG A 108 5.33 9.83 6.73
C ARG A 108 5.04 9.80 8.23
N TRP A 109 4.42 10.85 8.75
CA TRP A 109 4.01 10.90 10.15
C TRP A 109 2.94 9.86 10.48
N GLN A 110 2.00 9.62 9.58
CA GLN A 110 1.01 8.54 9.70
C GLN A 110 1.69 7.17 9.84
N LEU A 111 2.67 6.86 8.98
CA LEU A 111 3.44 5.62 9.08
C LEU A 111 4.22 5.54 10.40
N THR A 112 4.90 6.62 10.81
CA THR A 112 5.61 6.66 12.10
C THR A 112 4.66 6.35 13.25
N LYS A 113 3.47 6.95 13.27
CA LYS A 113 2.44 6.66 14.27
C LYS A 113 1.99 5.19 14.27
N LEU A 114 1.93 4.53 13.12
CA LEU A 114 1.58 3.10 13.05
C LEU A 114 2.71 2.18 13.53
N LEU A 115 3.96 2.58 13.32
CA LEU A 115 5.13 1.80 13.72
C LEU A 115 5.48 1.96 15.20
N THR A 116 5.18 3.12 15.78
CA THR A 116 5.25 3.32 17.22
C THR A 116 4.14 2.52 17.88
N LEU A 117 4.48 1.78 18.93
CA LEU A 117 3.53 0.96 19.69
C LEU A 117 2.46 1.89 20.30
N ASN A 118 1.30 2.01 19.64
CA ASN A 118 0.21 2.83 20.16
C ASN A 118 -0.39 2.14 21.38
N HIS A 119 -0.32 2.79 22.53
CA HIS A 119 -0.96 2.34 23.76
C HIS A 119 -2.36 2.95 23.82
N PHE A 120 -3.40 2.13 23.67
CA PHE A 120 -4.79 2.59 23.73
C PHE A 120 -5.30 2.75 25.17
N THR A 121 -4.45 2.49 26.16
CA THR A 121 -4.80 2.47 27.58
C THR A 121 -4.32 3.73 28.33
N GLU A 122 -4.07 4.81 27.59
CA GLU A 122 -3.86 6.14 28.15
C GLU A 122 -5.17 6.95 28.18
N ALA A 123 -5.14 8.12 28.82
CA ALA A 123 -6.33 8.98 28.96
C ALA A 123 -6.93 9.42 27.61
N ASP A 124 -6.13 9.47 26.55
CA ASP A 124 -6.53 9.83 25.19
C ASP A 124 -6.74 8.60 24.28
N GLY A 125 -6.80 7.39 24.83
CA GLY A 125 -6.86 6.13 24.08
C GLY A 125 -7.95 6.05 23.01
N LEU A 126 -9.12 6.64 23.25
CA LEU A 126 -10.20 6.73 22.24
C LEU A 126 -9.79 7.60 21.05
N ALA A 127 -9.12 8.73 21.30
CA ALA A 127 -8.63 9.61 20.24
C ALA A 127 -7.51 8.91 19.45
N THR A 128 -6.61 8.22 20.14
CA THR A 128 -5.54 7.41 19.52
C THR A 128 -6.12 6.28 18.66
N LEU A 129 -7.17 5.60 19.12
CA LEU A 129 -7.91 4.59 18.34
C LEU A 129 -8.55 5.20 17.09
N LYS A 130 -9.29 6.32 17.23
CA LYS A 130 -9.89 7.02 16.08
C LYS A 130 -8.84 7.46 15.07
N GLN A 131 -7.73 8.04 15.52
CA GLN A 131 -6.62 8.41 14.64
C GLN A 131 -6.10 7.18 13.91
N THR A 132 -5.82 6.09 14.63
CA THR A 132 -5.34 4.83 14.05
C THR A 132 -6.29 4.28 12.99
N LEU A 133 -7.61 4.24 13.26
CA LEU A 133 -8.60 3.79 12.29
C LEU A 133 -8.65 4.70 11.05
N ASN A 134 -8.51 6.01 11.22
CA ASN A 134 -8.42 6.94 10.09
C ASN A 134 -7.18 6.68 9.21
N LEU A 135 -6.06 6.19 9.78
CA LEU A 135 -4.88 5.82 9.00
C LEU A 135 -5.13 4.62 8.08
N TYR A 136 -6.06 3.73 8.45
CA TYR A 136 -6.47 2.59 7.63
C TYR A 136 -7.61 2.92 6.66
N ALA A 137 -8.30 4.05 6.86
CA ALA A 137 -9.43 4.48 6.05
C ALA A 137 -8.98 5.12 4.73
N PHE A 138 -8.18 4.41 3.91
CA PHE A 138 -7.59 4.93 2.67
C PHE A 138 -8.61 5.43 1.63
N ALA A 139 -9.81 4.85 1.60
CA ALA A 139 -10.89 5.30 0.72
C ALA A 139 -11.59 6.56 1.26
N GLY A 140 -11.48 6.85 2.56
CA GLY A 140 -12.01 8.06 3.19
C GLY A 140 -13.50 8.29 3.01
N THR A 141 -14.32 7.23 2.81
CA THR A 141 -15.74 7.41 2.51
C THR A 141 -16.48 8.04 3.70
N ALA A 142 -17.57 8.74 3.42
CA ALA A 142 -18.38 9.38 4.45
C ALA A 142 -18.91 8.36 5.47
N GLU A 143 -19.23 7.14 5.03
CA GLU A 143 -19.68 6.04 5.86
C GLU A 143 -18.58 5.56 6.80
N THR A 144 -17.37 5.30 6.28
CA THR A 144 -16.23 4.90 7.13
C THR A 144 -15.93 5.97 8.16
N LYS A 145 -15.91 7.24 7.76
CA LYS A 145 -15.70 8.36 8.67
C LYS A 145 -16.78 8.44 9.75
N ALA A 146 -18.05 8.30 9.37
CA ALA A 146 -19.17 8.30 10.31
C ALA A 146 -19.08 7.16 11.33
N VAL A 147 -18.67 5.95 10.90
CA VAL A 147 -18.47 4.80 11.80
C VAL A 147 -17.33 5.07 12.79
N ILE A 148 -16.21 5.64 12.32
CA ILE A 148 -15.09 5.99 13.20
C ILE A 148 -15.50 7.09 14.19
N ASP A 149 -16.18 8.13 13.71
CA ASP A 149 -16.62 9.26 14.54
C ASP A 149 -17.66 8.84 15.57
N ALA A 150 -18.49 7.84 15.26
CA ALA A 150 -19.49 7.27 16.16
C ALA A 150 -18.90 6.51 17.36
N LEU A 151 -17.59 6.23 17.40
CA LEU A 151 -16.95 5.68 18.60
C LEU A 151 -16.97 6.72 19.72
N VAL A 152 -17.80 6.52 20.75
CA VAL A 152 -17.98 7.49 21.84
C VAL A 152 -17.18 7.17 23.10
N LYS A 153 -16.75 5.91 23.26
CA LYS A 153 -16.10 5.46 24.48
C LYS A 153 -15.11 4.33 24.18
N LEU A 154 -13.99 4.37 24.88
CA LEU A 154 -13.04 3.26 24.98
C LEU A 154 -12.88 2.95 26.47
N GLU A 155 -13.07 1.70 26.83
CA GLU A 155 -12.81 1.19 28.19
C GLU A 155 -11.73 0.14 28.11
N PHE A 156 -10.84 0.17 29.08
CA PHE A 156 -9.80 -0.83 29.27
C PHE A 156 -9.63 -1.03 30.77
N GLU A 157 -9.29 -2.25 31.17
CA GLU A 157 -9.06 -2.61 32.55
C GLU A 157 -7.77 -3.43 32.61
N HIS A 158 -6.87 -3.05 33.52
CA HIS A 158 -5.65 -3.81 33.74
C HIS A 158 -6.00 -5.14 34.42
N THR A 159 -5.54 -6.24 33.85
CA THR A 159 -5.83 -7.58 34.38
C THR A 159 -4.55 -8.36 34.66
N THR A 160 -4.64 -9.28 35.62
CA THR A 160 -3.52 -10.15 35.97
C THR A 160 -4.00 -11.60 35.94
N GLY A 161 -3.41 -12.40 35.07
CA GLY A 161 -3.73 -13.81 34.90
C GLY A 161 -2.63 -14.72 35.43
N ARG A 162 -2.98 -15.75 36.19
CA ARG A 162 -2.03 -16.82 36.52
C ARG A 162 -1.81 -17.68 35.29
N VAL A 163 -0.58 -17.77 34.81
CA VAL A 163 -0.19 -18.62 33.69
C VAL A 163 0.55 -19.83 34.24
N SER A 164 0.14 -21.04 33.83
CA SER A 164 0.83 -22.28 34.17
C SER A 164 1.16 -23.06 32.91
N GLN A 165 2.45 -23.30 32.68
CA GLN A 165 2.92 -24.07 31.53
C GLN A 165 4.08 -24.99 31.95
N LYS A 166 3.94 -26.30 31.69
CA LYS A 166 4.94 -27.35 32.02
C LYS A 166 5.47 -27.28 33.46
N GLY A 167 4.58 -27.05 34.43
CA GLY A 167 4.93 -26.97 35.85
C GLY A 167 5.58 -25.65 36.30
N LYS A 168 5.82 -24.70 35.40
CA LYS A 168 6.20 -23.32 35.75
C LYS A 168 4.95 -22.49 35.96
N VAL A 169 4.89 -21.76 37.06
CA VAL A 169 3.78 -20.85 37.39
C VAL A 169 4.32 -19.42 37.35
N GLY A 170 3.60 -18.53 36.67
CA GLY A 170 3.88 -17.10 36.65
C GLY A 170 2.59 -16.28 36.63
N PHE A 171 2.74 -14.98 36.69
CA PHE A 171 1.66 -14.02 36.48
C PHE A 171 1.94 -13.23 35.20
N ALA A 172 0.93 -13.12 34.35
CA ALA A 172 0.94 -12.25 33.18
C ALA A 172 0.07 -11.03 33.48
N HIS A 173 0.53 -9.86 33.06
CA HIS A 173 -0.23 -8.61 33.09
C HIS A 173 -0.75 -8.33 31.69
N GLY A 174 -1.95 -7.77 31.59
CA GLY A 174 -2.61 -7.41 30.34
C GLY A 174 -3.42 -6.14 30.47
#